data_AF-A0A931Q658-F1
#
_entry.id   AF-A0A931Q658-F1
#
_cell.length_a   1.000
_cell.length_b   1.000
_cell.length_c   1.000
_cell.angle_alpha   90.00
_cell.angle_beta   90.00
_cell.angle_gamma   90.00
#
_symmetry.space_group_name_H-M   'P 1'
#
loop_
_entity.id
_entity.type
_entity.pdbx_description
1 polymer ?
#
loop_
_entity_poly.entity_id
_entity_poly.type
_entity_poly.pdbx_seq_one_letter_code
_entity_poly.pdbx_strand_id
1 'polypeptide(L)'
;METTKIALFKGRKIRKIIHHNEWWFSVVDVCEALTDSVNAGAYWRKLKQRLTEEGSEVVTFCHGLKLEASDGKKYETDCSDTEGVFRIIQSIPSPKAEPFKRWLAKIGYERVQEIEDPELATQRTRMLYKLKGYSENWIEKRMRGIAIREELTDEWQKRGVKEQKEYEILTAEISKATFGVTPSEYKKLKGLKRQNLRDHMDDLELIFNMLGERVTTEISQQEKPDTFVKNKKVAERGGSVAGNARKQTEKEIGRSVVSQKNYLQTPENRKQLKAKK
;
A
#
# COMPACT_ATOMS: atom_id res chain seq x y z
N MET A 1 -7.48 20.79 10.11
CA MET A 1 -6.37 20.97 11.07
C MET A 1 -5.30 19.92 10.79
N GLU A 2 -4.17 20.35 10.26
CA GLU A 2 -3.01 19.48 9.99
C GLU A 2 -2.29 19.18 11.32
N THR A 3 -2.66 18.09 11.97
CA THR A 3 -1.92 17.58 13.14
C THR A 3 -0.55 17.06 12.72
N THR A 4 0.51 17.79 13.09
CA THR A 4 1.90 17.32 13.04
C THR A 4 1.99 16.02 13.84
N LYS A 5 2.44 14.93 13.20
CA LYS A 5 2.69 13.65 13.88
C LYS A 5 4.19 13.47 14.02
N ILE A 6 4.68 12.99 15.15
CA ILE A 6 6.12 12.84 15.37
C ILE A 6 6.54 11.42 15.00
N ALA A 7 7.63 11.28 14.23
CA ALA A 7 8.31 9.99 14.03
C ALA A 7 9.54 9.93 14.96
N LEU A 8 9.78 8.80 15.62
CA LEU A 8 10.96 8.59 16.47
C LEU A 8 12.02 7.81 15.68
N PHE A 9 13.24 8.36 15.56
CA PHE A 9 14.40 7.65 15.03
C PHE A 9 15.50 7.63 16.09
N LYS A 10 15.86 6.45 16.61
CA LYS A 10 16.86 6.28 17.69
C LYS A 10 16.65 7.25 18.88
N GLY A 11 15.39 7.48 19.26
CA GLY A 11 15.02 8.40 20.35
C GLY A 11 14.95 9.88 19.98
N ARG A 12 15.37 10.27 18.77
CA ARG A 12 15.22 11.65 18.23
C ARG A 12 13.84 11.81 17.59
N LYS A 13 13.19 12.94 17.86
CA LYS A 13 11.89 13.30 17.28
C LYS A 13 12.12 13.97 15.92
N ILE A 14 11.50 13.42 14.87
CA ILE A 14 11.47 14.01 13.54
C ILE A 14 10.06 14.51 13.28
N ARG A 15 9.91 15.82 13.06
CA ARG A 15 8.62 16.43 12.72
C ARG A 15 8.24 16.03 11.29
N LYS A 16 6.95 15.70 11.11
CA LYS A 16 6.38 15.43 9.80
C LYS A 16 4.96 15.97 9.66
N ILE A 17 4.60 16.27 8.43
CA ILE A 17 3.29 16.78 8.01
C ILE A 17 2.79 15.98 6.81
N ILE A 18 1.47 15.97 6.59
CA ILE A 18 0.90 15.42 5.37
C ILE A 18 0.86 16.54 4.34
N HIS A 19 1.51 16.35 3.20
CA HIS A 19 1.49 17.27 2.07
C HIS A 19 1.33 16.45 0.79
N HIS A 20 0.44 16.87 -0.12
CA HIS A 20 0.02 16.09 -1.30
C HIS A 20 -0.33 14.61 -1.01
N ASN A 21 -1.01 14.34 0.11
CA ASN A 21 -1.40 12.99 0.56
C ASN A 21 -0.23 12.06 0.96
N GLU A 22 0.99 12.58 1.03
CA GLU A 22 2.20 11.85 1.44
C GLU A 22 2.79 12.41 2.73
N TRP A 23 3.68 11.63 3.37
CA TRP A 23 4.40 12.10 4.56
C TRP A 23 5.64 12.88 4.15
N TRP A 24 5.74 14.10 4.67
CA TRP A 24 6.86 15.01 4.48
C TRP A 24 7.54 15.27 5.80
N PHE A 25 8.87 15.25 5.81
CA PHE A 25 9.69 15.28 7.02
C PHE A 25 10.59 16.51 7.04
N SER A 26 10.79 17.09 8.23
CA SER A 26 11.76 18.16 8.40
C SER A 26 13.18 17.69 8.08
N VAL A 27 13.83 18.33 7.11
CA VAL A 27 15.21 18.02 6.72
C VAL A 27 16.20 18.34 7.83
N VAL A 28 15.95 19.44 8.57
CA VAL A 28 16.80 19.85 9.69
C VAL A 28 16.75 18.80 10.82
N ASP A 29 15.57 18.29 11.16
CA ASP A 29 15.44 17.25 12.20
C ASP A 29 16.11 15.93 11.76
N VAL A 30 16.08 15.59 10.46
CA VAL A 30 16.82 14.45 9.89
C VAL A 30 18.33 14.66 10.03
N CYS A 31 18.82 15.86 9.69
CA CYS A 31 20.23 16.21 9.87
C CYS A 31 20.64 16.14 11.35
N GLU A 32 19.80 16.59 12.27
CA GLU A 32 20.05 16.50 13.71
C GLU A 32 20.13 15.05 14.19
N ALA A 33 19.22 14.20 13.71
CA ALA A 33 19.19 12.78 14.10
C ALA A 33 20.41 12.00 13.60
N LEU A 34 20.97 12.42 12.46
CA LEU A 34 22.04 11.70 11.76
C LEU A 34 23.42 12.35 11.89
N THR A 35 23.54 13.51 12.51
CA THR A 35 24.84 14.16 12.73
C THR A 35 25.09 14.37 14.22
N ASP A 36 26.32 14.73 14.56
CA ASP A 36 26.68 15.25 15.89
C ASP A 36 26.81 16.78 15.87
N SER A 37 26.23 17.44 14.85
CA SER A 37 26.31 18.88 14.71
C SER A 37 25.53 19.57 15.84
N VAL A 38 26.19 20.49 16.53
CA VAL A 38 25.57 21.35 17.55
C VAL A 38 24.46 22.21 16.93
N ASN A 39 24.56 22.54 15.63
CA ASN A 39 23.57 23.31 14.91
C ASN A 39 23.21 22.62 13.58
N ALA A 40 22.19 21.76 13.64
CA ALA A 40 21.68 21.03 12.47
C ALA A 40 21.18 21.95 11.34
N GLY A 41 20.65 23.13 11.66
CA GLY A 41 20.23 24.11 10.65
C GLY A 41 21.40 24.73 9.89
N ALA A 42 22.51 25.02 10.57
CA ALA A 42 23.75 25.45 9.92
C ALA A 42 24.38 24.34 9.09
N TYR A 43 24.34 23.11 9.59
CA TYR A 43 24.78 21.94 8.85
C TYR A 43 23.97 21.77 7.56
N TRP A 44 22.64 21.82 7.63
CA TRP A 44 21.77 21.72 6.45
C TRP A 44 22.08 22.81 5.43
N ARG A 45 22.24 24.07 5.85
CA ARG A 45 22.59 25.16 4.92
C ARG A 45 23.89 24.90 4.16
N LYS A 46 24.94 24.40 4.84
CA LYS A 46 26.21 24.03 4.20
C LYS A 46 26.07 22.81 3.28
N LEU A 47 25.32 21.79 3.71
CA LEU A 47 25.07 20.61 2.89
C LEU A 47 24.29 20.98 1.63
N LYS A 48 23.25 21.81 1.76
CA LYS A 48 22.44 22.36 0.66
C LYS A 48 23.31 23.12 -0.33
N GLN A 49 24.18 24.02 0.14
CA GLN A 49 25.13 24.74 -0.71
C GLN A 49 26.00 23.78 -1.51
N ARG A 50 26.67 22.82 -0.84
CA ARG A 50 27.52 21.83 -1.51
C ARG A 50 26.75 21.03 -2.57
N LEU A 51 25.56 20.55 -2.22
CA LEU A 51 24.71 19.78 -3.13
C LEU A 51 24.32 20.61 -4.36
N THR A 52 24.02 21.90 -4.19
CA THR A 52 23.75 22.79 -5.33
C THR A 52 24.99 23.02 -6.19
N GLU A 53 26.16 23.21 -5.60
CA GLU A 53 27.44 23.35 -6.33
C GLU A 53 27.81 22.08 -7.12
N GLU A 54 27.49 20.90 -6.58
CA GLU A 54 27.65 19.61 -7.24
C GLU A 54 26.59 19.32 -8.33
N GLY A 55 25.64 20.24 -8.56
CA GLY A 55 24.54 20.05 -9.50
C GLY A 55 23.48 19.04 -9.05
N SER A 56 23.43 18.74 -7.75
CA SER A 56 22.50 17.78 -7.17
C SER A 56 21.08 18.34 -7.10
N GLU A 57 20.14 17.60 -7.70
CA GLU A 57 18.70 17.93 -7.63
C GLU A 57 18.08 17.67 -6.25
N VAL A 58 18.82 17.14 -5.27
CA VAL A 58 18.30 16.85 -3.92
C VAL A 58 17.65 18.08 -3.28
N VAL A 59 18.20 19.25 -3.55
CA VAL A 59 17.71 20.53 -3.01
C VAL A 59 16.38 20.96 -3.65
N THR A 60 16.15 20.61 -4.93
CA THR A 60 14.92 20.92 -5.65
C THR A 60 13.70 20.14 -5.14
N PHE A 61 13.90 18.98 -4.49
CA PHE A 61 12.82 18.20 -3.86
C PHE A 61 12.47 18.68 -2.44
N CYS A 62 13.13 19.73 -1.95
CA CYS A 62 12.83 20.31 -0.64
C CYS A 62 11.84 21.47 -0.79
N HIS A 63 10.77 21.46 0.00
CA HIS A 63 9.75 22.50 0.02
C HIS A 63 9.61 23.12 1.41
N GLY A 64 9.44 24.44 1.47
CA GLY A 64 9.17 25.17 2.71
C GLY A 64 7.76 24.89 3.20
N LEU A 65 7.62 24.11 4.26
CA LEU A 65 6.33 23.80 4.89
C LEU A 65 6.27 24.36 6.31
N LYS A 66 5.09 24.80 6.74
CA LYS A 66 4.88 25.36 8.08
C LYS A 66 4.76 24.24 9.12
N LEU A 67 5.82 24.03 9.90
CA LEU A 67 5.86 23.07 11.00
C LEU A 67 5.79 23.79 12.36
N GLU A 68 5.15 23.14 13.33
CA GLU A 68 5.13 23.61 14.71
C GLU A 68 6.52 23.46 15.36
N ALA A 69 6.97 24.49 16.07
CA ALA A 69 8.21 24.51 16.83
C ALA A 69 7.95 24.33 18.33
N SER A 70 9.02 24.28 19.13
CA SER A 70 8.95 24.05 20.58
C SER A 70 8.21 25.15 21.36
N ASP A 71 8.07 26.34 20.78
CA ASP A 71 7.32 27.47 21.34
C ASP A 71 5.83 27.47 20.95
N GLY A 72 5.36 26.43 20.26
CA GLY A 72 3.99 26.29 19.77
C GLY A 72 3.66 27.14 18.54
N LYS A 73 4.62 27.92 18.02
CA LYS A 73 4.43 28.70 16.79
C LYS A 73 4.79 27.87 15.56
N LYS A 74 4.21 28.23 14.42
CA LYS A 74 4.49 27.57 13.13
C LYS A 74 5.52 28.36 12.34
N TYR A 75 6.60 27.70 11.93
CA TYR A 75 7.67 28.27 11.13
C TYR A 75 7.84 27.51 9.84
N GLU A 76 8.21 28.22 8.78
CA GLU A 76 8.59 27.62 7.52
C GLU A 76 9.89 26.83 7.70
N THR A 77 9.86 25.56 7.28
CA THR A 77 10.97 24.62 7.43
C THR A 77 11.12 23.83 6.15
N ASP A 78 12.35 23.67 5.66
CA ASP A 78 12.65 22.79 4.54
C ASP A 78 12.22 21.35 4.89
N CYS A 79 11.25 20.84 4.14
CA CYS A 79 10.70 19.51 4.25
C CYS A 79 10.87 18.76 2.94
N SER A 80 10.99 17.44 3.02
CA SER A 80 11.03 16.59 1.82
C SER A 80 10.22 15.32 2.06
N ASP A 81 9.78 14.69 0.98
CA ASP A 81 9.12 13.40 1.03
C ASP A 81 10.12 12.28 1.42
N THR A 82 9.66 11.03 1.36
CA THR A 82 10.49 9.89 1.76
C THR A 82 11.69 9.69 0.84
N GLU A 83 11.52 9.88 -0.47
CA GLU A 83 12.58 9.71 -1.46
C GLU A 83 13.66 10.79 -1.28
N GLY A 84 13.26 12.06 -1.20
CA GLY A 84 14.17 13.17 -1.01
C GLY A 84 14.94 13.06 0.31
N VAL A 85 14.27 12.64 1.40
CA VAL A 85 14.97 12.32 2.66
C VAL A 85 16.02 11.23 2.45
N PHE A 86 15.70 10.13 1.75
CA PHE A 86 16.67 9.06 1.51
C PHE A 86 17.88 9.53 0.71
N ARG A 87 17.69 10.44 -0.25
CA ARG A 87 18.80 11.05 -0.99
C ARG A 87 19.65 11.95 -0.09
N ILE A 88 19.04 12.76 0.77
CA ILE A 88 19.76 13.61 1.74
C ILE A 88 20.62 12.74 2.67
N ILE A 89 20.08 11.62 3.17
CA ILE A 89 20.81 10.71 4.06
C ILE A 89 22.05 10.14 3.37
N GLN A 90 21.98 9.83 2.08
CA GLN A 90 23.13 9.34 1.30
C GLN A 90 24.26 10.37 1.24
N SER A 91 23.94 11.67 1.19
CA SER A 91 24.90 12.77 1.15
C SER A 91 25.48 13.17 2.52
N ILE A 92 24.98 12.62 3.64
CA ILE A 92 25.50 12.90 4.98
C ILE A 92 26.70 11.98 5.30
N PRO A 93 27.93 12.50 5.47
CA PRO A 93 29.09 11.71 5.87
C PRO A 93 29.12 11.53 7.39
N SER A 94 28.24 10.65 7.91
CA SER A 94 28.15 10.38 9.35
C SER A 94 28.09 8.88 9.65
N PRO A 95 28.81 8.39 10.67
CA PRO A 95 28.66 7.01 11.17
C PRO A 95 27.22 6.67 11.57
N LYS A 96 26.39 7.66 11.96
CA LYS A 96 24.98 7.43 12.29
C LYS A 96 24.11 7.11 11.06
N ALA A 97 24.52 7.62 9.89
CA ALA A 97 23.86 7.36 8.60
C ALA A 97 24.30 6.01 7.99
N GLU A 98 25.50 5.51 8.32
CA GLU A 98 26.07 4.29 7.74
C GLU A 98 25.18 3.05 7.87
N PRO A 99 24.55 2.72 9.02
CA PRO A 99 23.61 1.61 9.10
C PRO A 99 22.44 1.72 8.11
N PHE A 100 21.98 2.95 7.85
CA PHE A 100 20.91 3.21 6.90
C PHE A 100 21.39 3.05 5.45
N LYS A 101 22.60 3.53 5.13
CA LYS A 101 23.21 3.35 3.80
C LYS A 101 23.45 1.88 3.49
N ARG A 102 23.96 1.10 4.45
CA ARG A 102 24.09 -0.37 4.32
C ARG A 102 22.74 -1.05 4.12
N TRP A 103 21.71 -0.60 4.85
CA TRP A 103 20.36 -1.10 4.64
C TRP A 103 19.87 -0.81 3.22
N LEU A 104 20.01 0.42 2.72
CA LEU A 104 19.67 0.77 1.33
C LEU A 104 20.47 -0.06 0.31
N ALA A 105 21.77 -0.24 0.52
CA ALA A 105 22.62 -1.06 -0.34
C ALA A 105 22.16 -2.53 -0.36
N LYS A 106 21.79 -3.09 0.79
CA LYS A 106 21.22 -4.43 0.91
C LYS A 106 19.89 -4.54 0.15
N ILE A 107 18.98 -3.58 0.32
CA ILE A 107 17.71 -3.56 -0.42
C ILE A 107 17.96 -3.44 -1.93
N GLY A 108 18.90 -2.58 -2.35
CA GLY A 108 19.29 -2.43 -3.75
C GLY A 108 19.83 -3.74 -4.34
N TYR A 109 20.71 -4.43 -3.61
CA TYR A 109 21.21 -5.74 -3.98
C TYR A 109 20.09 -6.78 -4.10
N GLU A 110 19.20 -6.86 -3.10
CA GLU A 110 18.02 -7.74 -3.14
C GLU A 110 17.12 -7.42 -4.36
N ARG A 111 16.98 -6.15 -4.77
CA ARG A 111 16.23 -5.78 -5.98
C ARG A 111 16.91 -6.28 -7.26
N VAL A 112 18.22 -6.20 -7.35
CA VAL A 112 18.97 -6.73 -8.50
C VAL A 112 18.79 -8.25 -8.59
N GLN A 113 18.89 -8.95 -7.45
CA GLN A 113 18.64 -10.39 -7.40
C GLN A 113 17.19 -10.74 -7.79
N GLU A 114 16.20 -9.95 -7.37
CA GLU A 114 14.80 -10.14 -7.77
C GLU A 114 14.56 -9.93 -9.28
N ILE A 115 15.40 -9.16 -9.97
CA ILE A 115 15.33 -8.98 -11.44
C ILE A 115 15.90 -10.21 -12.15
N GLU A 116 17.00 -10.76 -11.62
CA GLU A 116 17.64 -11.97 -12.15
C GLU A 116 16.78 -13.22 -11.88
N ASP A 117 16.20 -13.31 -10.69
CA ASP A 117 15.29 -14.37 -10.26
C ASP A 117 13.98 -13.78 -9.69
N PRO A 118 12.94 -13.62 -10.54
CA PRO A 118 11.63 -13.12 -10.13
C PRO A 118 10.93 -13.96 -9.05
N GLU A 119 11.33 -15.23 -8.85
CA GLU A 119 10.75 -16.06 -7.79
C GLU A 119 11.06 -15.49 -6.40
N LEU A 120 12.23 -14.87 -6.23
CA LEU A 120 12.63 -14.21 -4.98
C LEU A 120 11.63 -13.09 -4.60
N ALA A 121 11.08 -12.36 -5.57
CA ALA A 121 10.08 -11.33 -5.30
C ALA A 121 8.77 -11.94 -4.78
N THR A 122 8.39 -13.11 -5.30
CA THR A 122 7.23 -13.87 -4.83
C THR A 122 7.46 -14.39 -3.40
N GLN A 123 8.63 -14.96 -3.12
CA GLN A 123 9.00 -15.44 -1.78
C GLN A 123 9.05 -14.29 -0.77
N ARG A 124 9.61 -13.13 -1.15
CA ARG A 124 9.60 -11.92 -0.32
C ARG A 124 8.17 -11.47 0.00
N THR A 125 7.27 -11.49 -0.99
CA THR A 125 5.87 -11.12 -0.79
C THR A 125 5.19 -12.02 0.26
N ARG A 126 5.42 -13.35 0.18
CA ARG A 126 4.94 -14.30 1.20
C ARG A 126 5.52 -13.99 2.58
N MET A 127 6.82 -13.74 2.66
CA MET A 127 7.50 -13.37 3.90
C MET A 127 6.93 -12.08 4.53
N LEU A 128 6.63 -11.06 3.72
CA LEU A 128 6.03 -9.82 4.20
C LEU A 128 4.65 -10.04 4.82
N TYR A 129 3.81 -10.90 4.24
CA TYR A 129 2.54 -11.26 4.85
C TYR A 129 2.73 -12.11 6.12
N LYS A 130 3.67 -13.06 6.12
CA LYS A 130 4.00 -13.84 7.31
C LYS A 130 4.43 -12.96 8.49
N LEU A 131 5.28 -11.96 8.24
CA LEU A 131 5.71 -10.97 9.24
C LEU A 131 4.55 -10.09 9.75
N LYS A 132 3.52 -9.87 8.93
CA LYS A 132 2.27 -9.19 9.35
C LYS A 132 1.34 -10.11 10.16
N GLY A 133 1.67 -11.40 10.30
CA GLY A 133 0.93 -12.36 11.13
C GLY A 133 -0.25 -13.05 10.42
N TYR A 134 -0.24 -13.08 9.09
CA TYR A 134 -1.20 -13.88 8.29
C TYR A 134 -0.81 -15.37 8.29
N SER A 135 -1.79 -16.26 8.26
CA SER A 135 -1.55 -17.71 8.14
C SER A 135 -1.06 -18.10 6.74
N GLU A 136 -0.28 -19.19 6.63
CA GLU A 136 0.19 -19.70 5.33
C GLU A 136 -0.97 -19.98 4.37
N ASN A 137 -2.07 -20.58 4.86
CA ASN A 137 -3.25 -20.86 4.05
C ASN A 137 -3.89 -19.56 3.52
N TRP A 138 -4.00 -18.51 4.34
CA TRP A 138 -4.49 -17.21 3.87
C TRP A 138 -3.54 -16.61 2.82
N ILE A 139 -2.22 -16.70 3.05
CA ILE A 139 -1.20 -16.18 2.13
C ILE A 139 -1.32 -16.86 0.76
N GLU A 140 -1.45 -18.19 0.71
CA GLU A 140 -1.60 -18.92 -0.54
C GLU A 140 -2.85 -18.48 -1.33
N LYS A 141 -4.00 -18.34 -0.65
CA LYS A 141 -5.22 -17.83 -1.29
C LYS A 141 -5.03 -16.40 -1.79
N ARG A 142 -4.38 -15.55 -1.00
CA ARG A 142 -4.11 -14.16 -1.38
C ARG A 142 -3.22 -14.08 -2.61
N MET A 143 -2.17 -14.91 -2.69
CA MET A 143 -1.27 -14.98 -3.84
C MET A 143 -2.01 -15.44 -5.11
N ARG A 144 -2.86 -16.47 -5.01
CA ARG A 144 -3.72 -16.89 -6.15
C ARG A 144 -4.66 -15.78 -6.58
N GLY A 145 -5.24 -15.04 -5.63
CA GLY A 145 -6.08 -13.89 -5.92
C GLY A 145 -5.34 -12.71 -6.57
N ILE A 146 -4.02 -12.57 -6.37
CA ILE A 146 -3.21 -11.59 -7.14
C ILE A 146 -3.16 -12.02 -8.61
N ALA A 147 -2.80 -13.27 -8.87
CA ALA A 147 -2.70 -13.81 -10.23
C ALA A 147 -4.03 -13.72 -11.00
N ILE A 148 -5.15 -14.13 -10.38
CA ILE A 148 -6.49 -14.03 -11.00
C ILE A 148 -6.85 -12.58 -11.35
N ARG A 149 -6.47 -11.64 -10.49
CA ARG A 149 -6.72 -10.21 -10.74
C ARG A 149 -5.85 -9.67 -11.86
N GLU A 150 -4.60 -10.08 -11.94
CA GLU A 150 -3.67 -9.72 -13.02
C GLU A 150 -4.19 -10.21 -14.37
N GLU A 151 -4.63 -11.47 -14.45
CA GLU A 151 -5.27 -12.03 -15.65
C GLU A 151 -6.49 -11.22 -16.10
N LEU A 152 -7.34 -10.81 -15.15
CA LEU A 152 -8.51 -9.98 -15.45
C LEU A 152 -8.11 -8.59 -15.95
N THR A 153 -7.10 -7.96 -15.35
CA THR A 153 -6.63 -6.64 -15.79
C THR A 153 -5.98 -6.68 -17.17
N ASP A 154 -5.23 -7.74 -17.47
CA ASP A 154 -4.63 -7.98 -18.78
C ASP A 154 -5.71 -8.19 -19.85
N GLU A 155 -6.75 -8.96 -19.52
CA GLU A 155 -7.89 -9.16 -20.39
C GLU A 155 -8.60 -7.84 -20.67
N TRP A 156 -8.90 -7.03 -19.66
CA TRP A 156 -9.49 -5.69 -19.87
C TRP A 156 -8.60 -4.78 -20.71
N GLN A 157 -7.28 -4.82 -20.52
CA GLN A 157 -6.35 -4.06 -21.35
C GLN A 157 -6.43 -4.48 -22.82
N LYS A 158 -6.51 -5.79 -23.10
CA LYS A 158 -6.73 -6.34 -24.45
C LYS A 158 -8.09 -5.93 -25.03
N ARG A 159 -9.08 -5.63 -24.18
CA ARG A 159 -10.41 -5.10 -24.57
C ARG A 159 -10.50 -3.58 -24.62
N GLY A 160 -9.37 -2.89 -24.55
CA GLY A 160 -9.29 -1.45 -24.76
C GLY A 160 -9.63 -0.61 -23.53
N VAL A 161 -9.72 -1.21 -22.33
CA VAL A 161 -9.78 -0.49 -21.06
C VAL A 161 -8.40 0.08 -20.77
N LYS A 162 -8.28 1.39 -20.52
CA LYS A 162 -6.97 2.06 -20.40
C LYS A 162 -6.89 2.99 -19.20
N GLU A 163 -7.99 3.57 -18.77
CA GLU A 163 -7.97 4.54 -17.69
C GLU A 163 -8.10 3.86 -16.33
N GLN A 164 -7.32 4.30 -15.35
CA GLN A 164 -7.40 3.80 -13.97
C GLN A 164 -8.84 3.86 -13.41
N LYS A 165 -9.60 4.90 -13.78
CA LYS A 165 -11.00 5.07 -13.38
C LYS A 165 -11.92 3.98 -13.95
N GLU A 166 -11.65 3.52 -15.17
CA GLU A 166 -12.42 2.42 -15.79
C GLU A 166 -12.19 1.11 -15.04
N TYR A 167 -10.94 0.78 -14.70
CA TYR A 167 -10.61 -0.40 -13.88
C TYR A 167 -11.30 -0.36 -12.51
N GLU A 168 -11.36 0.81 -11.88
CA GLU A 168 -12.06 1.00 -10.62
C GLU A 168 -13.57 0.78 -10.75
N ILE A 169 -14.19 1.28 -11.81
CA ILE A 169 -15.62 1.08 -12.09
C ILE A 169 -15.91 -0.40 -12.32
N LEU A 170 -15.14 -1.09 -13.18
CA LEU A 170 -15.37 -2.51 -13.46
C LEU A 170 -15.15 -3.37 -12.21
N THR A 171 -14.12 -3.08 -11.42
CA THR A 171 -13.91 -3.73 -10.11
C THR A 171 -15.10 -3.47 -9.18
N ALA A 172 -15.66 -2.25 -9.19
CA ALA A 172 -16.81 -1.92 -8.37
C ALA A 172 -18.08 -2.67 -8.79
N GLU A 173 -18.30 -2.88 -10.09
CA GLU A 173 -19.43 -3.66 -10.59
C GLU A 173 -19.32 -5.13 -10.19
N ILE A 174 -18.13 -5.75 -10.30
CA ILE A 174 -17.92 -7.13 -9.83
C ILE A 174 -18.21 -7.23 -8.33
N SER A 175 -17.65 -6.32 -7.52
CA SER A 175 -17.85 -6.30 -6.08
C SER A 175 -19.31 -6.11 -5.71
N LYS A 176 -20.01 -5.18 -6.37
CA LYS A 176 -21.42 -4.89 -6.12
C LYS A 176 -22.31 -6.08 -6.50
N ALA A 177 -22.07 -6.70 -7.64
CA ALA A 177 -22.82 -7.89 -8.06
C ALA A 177 -22.54 -9.10 -7.15
N THR A 178 -21.30 -9.24 -6.67
CA THR A 178 -20.90 -10.35 -5.77
C THR A 178 -21.40 -10.17 -4.35
N PHE A 179 -21.10 -9.03 -3.71
CA PHE A 179 -21.30 -8.77 -2.28
C PHE A 179 -22.46 -7.82 -1.97
N GLY A 180 -23.06 -7.19 -2.98
CA GLY A 180 -24.08 -6.15 -2.79
C GLY A 180 -23.51 -4.78 -2.43
N VAL A 181 -22.18 -4.63 -2.33
CA VAL A 181 -21.49 -3.40 -1.94
C VAL A 181 -20.28 -3.14 -2.83
N THR A 182 -19.98 -1.87 -3.06
CA THR A 182 -18.76 -1.43 -3.75
C THR A 182 -17.52 -1.60 -2.86
N PRO A 183 -16.29 -1.62 -3.41
CA PRO A 183 -15.08 -1.73 -2.60
C PRO A 183 -14.93 -0.60 -1.58
N SER A 184 -15.40 0.61 -1.91
CA SER A 184 -15.37 1.77 -1.02
C SER A 184 -16.34 1.62 0.15
N GLU A 185 -17.55 1.13 -0.09
CA GLU A 185 -18.52 0.81 0.98
C GLU A 185 -18.03 -0.34 1.83
N TYR A 186 -17.44 -1.36 1.22
CA TYR A 186 -16.91 -2.52 1.93
C TYR A 186 -15.74 -2.14 2.86
N LYS A 187 -14.86 -1.25 2.41
CA LYS A 187 -13.82 -0.66 3.26
C LYS A 187 -14.42 0.05 4.47
N LYS A 188 -15.50 0.82 4.29
CA LYS A 188 -16.21 1.50 5.40
C LYS A 188 -16.81 0.48 6.38
N LEU A 189 -17.48 -0.56 5.88
CA LEU A 189 -18.05 -1.64 6.70
C LEU A 189 -16.99 -2.32 7.56
N LYS A 190 -15.79 -2.53 7.01
CA LYS A 190 -14.64 -3.12 7.73
C LYS A 190 -13.83 -2.09 8.53
N GLY A 191 -14.23 -0.82 8.61
CA GLY A 191 -13.51 0.22 9.35
C GLY A 191 -12.11 0.56 8.79
N LEU A 192 -11.89 0.32 7.50
CA LEU A 192 -10.62 0.58 6.82
C LEU A 192 -10.56 2.02 6.32
N LYS A 193 -9.40 2.65 6.45
CA LYS A 193 -9.16 4.03 5.97
C LYS A 193 -8.31 4.03 4.72
N ARG A 194 -7.09 3.52 4.81
CA ARG A 194 -6.08 3.50 3.73
C ARG A 194 -5.66 2.09 3.34
N GLN A 195 -6.11 1.08 4.08
CA GLN A 195 -5.68 -0.30 3.90
C GLN A 195 -6.31 -0.94 2.64
N ASN A 196 -5.62 -1.94 2.11
CA ASN A 196 -6.15 -2.77 1.04
C ASN A 196 -7.32 -3.62 1.57
N LEU A 197 -8.45 -3.64 0.86
CA LEU A 197 -9.65 -4.37 1.27
C LEU A 197 -9.42 -5.89 1.32
N ARG A 198 -8.75 -6.45 0.30
CA ARG A 198 -8.54 -7.90 0.15
C ARG A 198 -7.61 -8.46 1.22
N ASP A 199 -6.67 -7.65 1.70
CA ASP A 199 -5.82 -8.00 2.85
C ASP A 199 -6.61 -8.08 4.16
N HIS A 200 -7.87 -7.65 4.17
CA HIS A 200 -8.76 -7.65 5.31
C HIS A 200 -10.04 -8.47 5.11
N MET A 201 -10.08 -9.27 4.05
CA MET A 201 -11.15 -10.22 3.75
C MET A 201 -10.87 -11.59 4.39
N ASP A 202 -11.91 -12.24 4.87
CA ASP A 202 -11.87 -13.63 5.32
C ASP A 202 -11.82 -14.61 4.14
N ASP A 203 -11.68 -15.91 4.46
CA ASP A 203 -11.52 -16.96 3.45
C ASP A 203 -12.67 -17.01 2.44
N LEU A 204 -13.93 -16.90 2.88
CA LEU A 204 -15.08 -16.95 1.97
C LEU A 204 -15.16 -15.67 1.14
N GLU A 205 -14.92 -14.51 1.76
CA GLU A 205 -14.86 -13.23 1.06
C GLU A 205 -13.80 -13.27 -0.06
N LEU A 206 -12.61 -13.83 0.19
CA LEU A 206 -11.59 -14.01 -0.84
C LEU A 206 -12.01 -14.98 -1.95
N ILE A 207 -12.62 -16.12 -1.60
CA ILE A 207 -13.06 -17.13 -2.57
C ILE A 207 -14.11 -16.56 -3.52
N PHE A 208 -15.14 -15.87 -3.01
CA PHE A 208 -16.17 -15.29 -3.87
C PHE A 208 -15.63 -14.13 -4.70
N ASN A 209 -14.67 -13.34 -4.17
CA ASN A 209 -14.01 -12.32 -4.98
C ASN A 209 -13.23 -12.94 -6.15
N MET A 210 -12.44 -13.99 -5.89
CA MET A 210 -11.70 -14.72 -6.93
C MET A 210 -12.63 -15.33 -7.97
N LEU A 211 -13.75 -15.93 -7.54
CA LEU A 211 -14.74 -16.50 -8.45
C LEU A 211 -15.34 -15.43 -9.36
N GLY A 212 -15.74 -14.28 -8.80
CA GLY A 212 -16.30 -13.18 -9.58
C GLY A 212 -15.33 -12.67 -10.64
N GLU A 213 -14.07 -12.44 -10.24
CA GLU A 213 -13.01 -11.98 -11.14
C GLU A 213 -12.71 -13.02 -12.24
N ARG A 214 -12.54 -14.30 -11.88
CA ARG A 214 -12.24 -15.37 -12.82
C ARG A 214 -13.35 -15.57 -13.86
N VAL A 215 -14.61 -15.55 -13.42
CA VAL A 215 -15.77 -15.70 -14.32
C VAL A 215 -15.90 -14.48 -15.23
N THR A 216 -15.65 -13.27 -14.74
CA THR A 216 -15.60 -12.09 -15.61
C THR A 216 -14.54 -12.24 -16.71
N THR A 217 -13.35 -12.75 -16.38
CA THR A 217 -12.29 -13.01 -17.37
C THR A 217 -12.74 -14.02 -18.43
N GLU A 218 -13.33 -15.15 -18.04
CA GLU A 218 -13.85 -16.16 -18.98
C GLU A 218 -14.90 -15.57 -19.94
N ILE A 219 -15.89 -14.86 -19.41
CA ILE A 219 -16.96 -14.25 -20.21
C ILE A 219 -16.34 -13.22 -21.17
N SER A 220 -15.37 -12.43 -20.71
CA SER A 220 -14.68 -11.43 -21.54
C SER A 220 -13.89 -12.08 -22.68
N GLN A 221 -13.19 -13.18 -22.42
CA GLN A 221 -12.43 -13.91 -23.44
C GLN A 221 -13.34 -14.53 -24.51
N GLN A 222 -14.50 -15.03 -24.10
CA GLN A 222 -15.49 -15.61 -24.99
C GLN A 222 -16.20 -14.55 -25.85
N GLU A 223 -16.69 -13.47 -25.23
CA GLU A 223 -17.54 -12.47 -25.88
C GLU A 223 -16.74 -11.35 -26.56
N LYS A 224 -15.47 -11.18 -26.17
CA LYS A 224 -14.55 -10.17 -26.70
C LYS A 224 -15.18 -8.77 -26.76
N PRO A 225 -15.63 -8.22 -25.62
CA PRO A 225 -16.30 -6.92 -25.60
C PRO A 225 -15.40 -5.81 -26.13
N ASP A 226 -15.90 -5.02 -27.07
CA ASP A 226 -15.19 -3.96 -27.82
C ASP A 226 -15.46 -2.55 -27.29
N THR A 227 -16.32 -2.40 -26.28
CA THR A 227 -16.70 -1.12 -25.69
C THR A 227 -16.70 -1.21 -24.17
N PHE A 228 -16.48 -0.08 -23.50
CA PHE A 228 -16.53 -0.01 -22.04
C PHE A 228 -17.89 -0.46 -21.48
N VAL A 229 -18.99 -0.09 -22.13
CA VAL A 229 -20.35 -0.50 -21.71
C VAL A 229 -20.54 -2.01 -21.79
N LYS A 230 -20.01 -2.67 -22.82
CA LYS A 230 -20.04 -4.15 -22.90
C LYS A 230 -19.16 -4.78 -21.83
N ASN A 231 -17.95 -4.25 -21.60
CA ASN A 231 -17.06 -4.70 -20.51
C ASN A 231 -17.75 -4.58 -19.14
N LYS A 232 -18.48 -3.49 -18.92
CA LYS A 232 -19.29 -3.28 -17.71
C LYS A 232 -20.33 -4.37 -17.51
N LYS A 233 -21.10 -4.70 -18.54
CA LYS A 233 -22.09 -5.81 -18.49
C LYS A 233 -21.44 -7.16 -18.22
N VAL A 234 -20.25 -7.40 -18.78
CA VAL A 234 -19.47 -8.63 -18.53
C VAL A 234 -19.00 -8.70 -17.07
N ALA A 235 -18.53 -7.58 -16.50
CA ALA A 235 -18.17 -7.45 -15.10
C ALA A 235 -19.36 -7.73 -14.16
N GLU A 236 -20.51 -7.11 -14.43
CA GLU A 236 -21.76 -7.35 -13.68
C GLU A 236 -22.19 -8.82 -13.72
N ARG A 237 -22.10 -9.47 -14.89
CA ARG A 237 -22.47 -10.89 -15.06
C ARG A 237 -21.52 -11.81 -14.30
N GLY A 238 -20.21 -11.62 -14.41
CA GLY A 238 -19.25 -12.45 -13.68
C GLY A 238 -19.39 -12.30 -12.16
N GLY A 239 -19.56 -11.06 -11.68
CA GLY A 239 -19.90 -10.82 -10.27
C GLY A 239 -21.25 -11.42 -9.84
N SER A 240 -22.25 -11.44 -10.73
CA SER A 240 -23.57 -12.02 -10.43
C SER A 240 -23.50 -13.55 -10.25
N VAL A 241 -22.67 -14.24 -11.03
CA VAL A 241 -22.42 -15.69 -10.83
C VAL A 241 -21.86 -15.95 -9.43
N ALA A 242 -20.82 -15.20 -9.05
CA ALA A 242 -20.24 -15.32 -7.72
C ALA A 242 -21.22 -14.89 -6.60
N GLY A 243 -22.03 -13.86 -6.85
CA GLY A 243 -23.05 -13.39 -5.92
C GLY A 243 -24.18 -14.41 -5.70
N ASN A 244 -24.59 -15.13 -6.74
CA ASN A 244 -25.54 -16.22 -6.62
C ASN A 244 -24.96 -17.39 -5.83
N ALA A 245 -23.73 -17.79 -6.12
CA ALA A 245 -23.03 -18.83 -5.37
C ALA A 245 -22.85 -18.44 -3.89
N ARG A 246 -22.51 -17.16 -3.62
CA ARG A 246 -22.43 -16.61 -2.26
C ARG A 246 -23.77 -16.72 -1.55
N LYS A 247 -24.85 -16.22 -2.16
CA LYS A 247 -26.20 -16.27 -1.55
C LYS A 247 -26.63 -17.70 -1.26
N GLN A 248 -26.36 -18.65 -2.15
CA GLN A 248 -26.65 -20.06 -1.87
C GLN A 248 -25.83 -20.57 -0.70
N THR A 249 -24.53 -20.26 -0.68
CA THR A 249 -23.65 -20.65 0.43
C THR A 249 -24.13 -20.07 1.77
N GLU A 250 -24.52 -18.79 1.81
CA GLU A 250 -25.06 -18.12 2.99
C GLU A 250 -26.32 -18.81 3.53
N LYS A 251 -27.18 -19.33 2.64
CA LYS A 251 -28.36 -20.12 3.04
C LYS A 251 -27.97 -21.43 3.72
N GLU A 252 -27.00 -22.16 3.17
CA GLU A 252 -26.56 -23.45 3.72
C GLU A 252 -25.83 -23.29 5.06
N ILE A 253 -25.00 -22.25 5.21
CA ILE A 253 -24.20 -22.04 6.44
C ILE A 253 -24.92 -21.23 7.53
N GLY A 254 -26.10 -20.67 7.22
CA GLY A 254 -26.91 -19.88 8.16
C GLY A 254 -26.29 -18.55 8.63
N ARG A 255 -25.31 -18.00 7.91
CA ARG A 255 -24.67 -16.71 8.23
C ARG A 255 -24.23 -15.97 6.96
N SER A 256 -24.14 -14.65 7.05
CA SER A 256 -23.58 -13.85 5.95
C SER A 256 -22.07 -14.03 5.81
N VAL A 257 -21.62 -14.05 4.56
CA VAL A 257 -20.21 -13.97 4.14
C VAL A 257 -19.71 -12.54 4.26
N VAL A 258 -20.54 -11.54 3.96
CA VAL A 258 -20.14 -10.13 4.08
C VAL A 258 -20.01 -9.77 5.55
N SER A 259 -18.79 -9.49 6.00
CA SER A 259 -18.50 -9.29 7.42
C SER A 259 -17.80 -7.96 7.70
N GLN A 260 -18.09 -7.38 8.87
CA GLN A 260 -17.33 -6.27 9.44
C GLN A 260 -15.96 -6.71 10.01
N LYS A 261 -15.72 -8.02 10.15
CA LYS A 261 -14.46 -8.55 10.65
C LYS A 261 -13.30 -8.14 9.74
N ASN A 262 -12.20 -7.73 10.35
CA ASN A 262 -10.95 -7.39 9.67
C ASN A 262 -9.74 -7.93 10.45
N TYR A 263 -8.55 -7.82 9.85
CA TYR A 263 -7.30 -8.27 10.46
C TYR A 263 -6.65 -7.23 11.39
N LEU A 264 -7.19 -6.01 11.48
CA LEU A 264 -6.66 -4.96 12.37
C LEU A 264 -6.97 -5.25 13.84
N GLN A 265 -8.13 -5.85 14.13
CA GLN A 265 -8.58 -6.07 15.51
C GLN A 265 -8.06 -7.39 16.12
N THR A 266 -7.74 -8.41 15.31
CA THR A 266 -7.18 -9.67 15.80
C THR A 266 -6.41 -10.38 14.69
N PRO A 267 -5.06 -10.38 14.72
CA PRO A 267 -4.25 -11.22 13.85
C PRO A 267 -4.69 -12.70 13.99
N GLU A 268 -4.70 -13.46 12.90
CA GLU A 268 -5.15 -14.87 12.91
C GLU A 268 -4.45 -15.73 13.97
N ASN A 269 -3.15 -15.47 14.21
CA ASN A 269 -2.39 -16.14 15.26
C ASN A 269 -3.03 -16.00 16.66
N ARG A 270 -3.71 -14.90 16.96
CA ARG A 270 -4.47 -14.73 18.21
C ARG A 270 -5.84 -15.40 18.19
N LYS A 271 -6.43 -15.65 17.02
CA LYS A 271 -7.70 -16.41 16.89
C LYS A 271 -7.48 -17.91 17.13
N GLN A 272 -6.39 -18.48 16.61
CA GLN A 272 -6.07 -19.90 16.84
C GLN A 272 -5.76 -20.21 18.32
N LEU A 273 -5.14 -19.28 19.05
CA LEU A 273 -4.89 -19.41 20.49
C LEU A 273 -6.18 -19.35 21.33
N LYS A 274 -7.20 -18.61 20.88
CA LYS A 274 -8.50 -18.53 21.56
C LYS A 274 -9.43 -19.71 21.24
N ALA A 275 -9.28 -20.32 20.07
CA ALA A 275 -10.05 -21.51 19.68
C ALA A 275 -9.54 -22.82 20.30
N LYS A 276 -8.36 -22.79 20.95
CA LYS A 276 -7.75 -23.91 21.68
C LYS A 276 -7.96 -23.85 23.21
N LYS A 277 -8.80 -22.95 23.70
CA LYS A 277 -9.28 -22.89 25.08
C LYS A 277 -10.78 -23.14 25.10
#